data_AF-A0A1Q8AHH4-F1
#
_entry.id   AF-A0A1Q8AHH4-F1
#
_cell.length_a   1.000
_cell.length_b   1.000
_cell.length_c   1.000
_cell.angle_alpha   90.00
_cell.angle_beta   90.00
_cell.angle_gamma   90.00
#
_symmetry.space_group_name_H-M   'P 1'
#
loop_
_entity.id
_entity.type
_entity.pdbx_description
1 polymer ?
#
loop_
_entity_poly.entity_id
_entity_poly.type
_entity_poly.pdbx_seq_one_letter_code
_entity_poly.pdbx_strand_id
1 'polypeptide(L)' 'MSTVSSIVRSGNTITGYTSSNGSAWTTVGSVTIAMASTVQIGLAVTSHDNSKLATASFDNVAR' A
#
# COMPACT_ATOMS: atom_id res chain seq x y z
N MET A 1 -8.44 -13.26 -7.02
CA MET A 1 -7.00 -13.41 -6.73
C MET A 1 -6.66 -12.43 -5.62
N SER A 2 -6.30 -12.93 -4.44
CA SER A 2 -5.91 -12.09 -3.30
C SER A 2 -4.45 -11.65 -3.47
N THR A 3 -4.21 -10.35 -3.55
CA THR A 3 -2.87 -9.78 -3.70
C THR A 3 -2.51 -9.06 -2.41
N VAL A 4 -1.32 -9.31 -1.87
CA VAL A 4 -0.80 -8.63 -0.68
C VAL A 4 0.04 -7.44 -1.13
N SER A 5 -0.11 -6.31 -0.47
CA SER A 5 0.65 -5.09 -0.74
C SER A 5 1.41 -4.67 0.51
N SER A 6 2.69 -4.32 0.36
CA SER A 6 3.56 -3.86 1.46
C SER A 6 4.18 -2.53 1.10
N ILE A 7 4.34 -1.66 2.10
CA ILE A 7 5.00 -0.36 1.97
C ILE A 7 6.14 -0.33 2.98
N VAL A 8 7.35 -0.05 2.50
CA VAL A 8 8.53 0.10 3.34
C VAL A 8 9.06 1.52 3.21
N ARG A 9 9.27 2.18 4.34
CA ARG A 9 9.93 3.48 4.41
C ARG A 9 11.33 3.31 4.98
N SER A 10 12.35 3.78 4.26
CA SER A 10 13.73 3.88 4.70
C SER A 10 14.19 5.33 4.58
N GLY A 11 14.31 6.03 5.71
CA GLY A 11 14.58 7.46 5.75
C GLY A 11 13.46 8.28 5.08
N ASN A 12 13.76 8.87 3.92
CA ASN A 12 12.80 9.60 3.09
C ASN A 12 12.34 8.80 1.85
N THR A 13 12.87 7.60 1.66
CA THR A 13 12.49 6.76 0.52
C THR A 13 11.37 5.82 0.93
N ILE A 14 10.31 5.80 0.13
CA ILE A 14 9.16 4.92 0.29
C ILE A 14 9.13 4.00 -0.92
N THR A 15 9.06 2.70 -0.67
CA THR A 15 9.00 1.68 -1.71
C THR A 15 7.75 0.83 -1.50
N GLY A 16 6.95 0.73 -2.56
CA GLY A 16 5.76 -0.13 -2.61
C GLY A 16 6.08 -1.47 -3.24
N TYR A 17 5.56 -2.53 -2.65
CA TYR A 17 5.72 -3.92 -3.08
C TYR A 17 4.37 -4.60 -3.21
N THR A 18 4.25 -5.54 -4.15
CA THR A 18 3.11 -6.44 -4.27
C THR A 18 3.58 -7.88 -4.30
N SER A 19 2.72 -8.77 -3.82
CA SER A 19 2.96 -10.21 -3.84
C SER A 19 1.64 -10.96 -4.03
N SER A 20 1.67 -12.05 -4.78
CA SER A 20 0.54 -12.98 -4.88
C SER A 20 0.50 -14.01 -3.74
N ASN A 21 1.58 -14.13 -2.95
CA ASN A 21 1.74 -15.19 -1.95
C ASN A 21 2.35 -14.74 -0.62
N GLY A 22 2.68 -13.46 -0.45
CA GLY A 22 3.27 -12.90 0.78
C GLY A 22 4.74 -13.27 1.03
N SER A 23 5.36 -14.07 0.16
CA SER A 23 6.76 -14.51 0.30
C SER A 23 7.67 -13.95 -0.80
N ALA A 24 7.20 -13.90 -2.04
CA ALA A 24 7.93 -13.30 -3.15
C ALA A 24 7.38 -11.89 -3.43
N TRP A 25 8.20 -10.87 -3.18
CA TRP A 25 7.80 -9.47 -3.31
C TRP A 25 8.36 -8.85 -4.60
N THR A 26 7.48 -8.24 -5.39
CA THR A 26 7.83 -7.46 -6.57
C THR A 26 7.69 -5.98 -6.26
N THR A 27 8.74 -5.21 -6.51
CA THR A 27 8.70 -3.75 -6.37
C THR A 27 7.78 -3.16 -7.44
N VAL A 28 6.79 -2.39 -7.00
CA VAL A 28 5.88 -1.65 -7.90
C VAL A 28 6.42 -0.26 -8.21
N GLY A 29 7.10 0.35 -7.23
CA GLY A 29 7.70 1.66 -7.39
C GLY A 29 8.41 2.13 -6.13
N SER A 30 9.30 3.11 -6.29
CA SER A 30 9.98 3.79 -5.19
C SER A 30 9.94 5.29 -5.42
N VAL A 31 9.76 6.05 -4.34
CA VAL A 31 9.71 7.51 -4.38
C VAL A 31 10.43 8.08 -3.17
N THR A 32 11.18 9.15 -3.37
CA THR A 32 11.83 9.89 -2.28
C THR A 32 10.97 11.09 -1.93
N ILE A 33 10.40 11.09 -0.73
CA ILE A 33 9.57 12.17 -0.20
C ILE A 33 10.10 12.53 1.18
N ALA A 34 10.54 13.77 1.35
CA ALA A 34 10.90 14.28 2.67
C ALA A 34 9.62 14.37 3.52
N MET A 35 9.50 13.45 4.48
CA MET A 35 8.35 13.38 5.37
C MET A 35 8.79 13.61 6.82
N ALA A 36 7.90 14.16 7.64
CA ALA A 36 8.11 14.25 9.07
C ALA A 36 8.41 12.87 9.70
N SER A 37 8.99 12.88 10.90
CA SER A 37 9.32 11.66 11.66
C SER A 37 8.09 10.82 11.98
N THR A 38 6.95 11.48 12.19
CA THR A 38 5.66 10.85 12.44
C THR A 38 4.79 11.01 11.20
N VAL A 39 4.33 9.89 10.66
CA VAL A 39 3.42 9.83 9.51
C VAL A 39 2.27 8.90 9.80
N GLN A 40 1.10 9.20 9.25
CA GLN A 40 -0.04 8.29 9.27
C GLN A 40 0.04 7.39 8.04
N ILE A 41 -0.11 6.08 8.26
CA ILE A 41 -0.22 5.08 7.21
C ILE A 41 -1.59 4.42 7.32
N GLY A 42 -2.21 4.15 6.18
CA GLY A 42 -3.57 3.60 6.15
C GLY A 42 -3.94 3.10 4.76
N LEU A 43 -5.02 2.33 4.72
CA LEU A 43 -5.57 1.76 3.50
C LEU A 43 -6.71 2.68 3.02
N ALA A 44 -6.61 3.13 1.77
CA ALA A 44 -7.59 4.03 1.17
C ALA A 44 -8.35 3.33 0.04
N VAL A 45 -9.67 3.52 0.00
CA VAL A 45 -10.54 3.04 -1.07
C VAL A 45 -11.28 4.25 -1.60
N THR A 46 -11.26 4.43 -2.92
CA THR A 46 -12.10 5.41 -3.60
C THR A 46 -12.82 4.71 -4.74
N SER A 47 -14.11 5.04 -4.92
CA SER A 47 -14.88 4.45 -6.02
C SER A 47 -14.46 4.98 -7.39
N HIS A 48 -13.90 6.20 -7.42
CA HIS A 48 -13.58 6.95 -8.65
C HIS A 48 -14.78 7.22 -9.59
N ASP A 49 -15.92 6.56 -9.37
CA ASP A 49 -17.19 6.68 -10.07
C ASP A 49 -18.29 6.87 -9.01
N ASN A 50 -19.05 7.96 -9.10
CA ASN A 50 -20.12 8.27 -8.16
C ASN A 50 -21.37 7.40 -8.36
N SER A 51 -21.46 6.67 -9.47
CA SER A 51 -22.59 5.80 -9.82
C SER A 51 -22.39 4.35 -9.38
N LYS A 52 -21.18 4.00 -8.93
CA LYS A 52 -20.80 2.65 -8.52
C LYS A 52 -20.25 2.67 -7.10
N LEU A 53 -20.48 1.59 -6.37
CA LEU A 53 -19.86 1.38 -5.06
C LEU A 53 -18.57 0.58 -5.26
N ALA A 54 -17.46 1.10 -4.74
CA ALA A 54 -16.24 0.31 -4.59
C ALA A 54 -16.26 -0.46 -3.27
N THR A 55 -16.25 -1.78 -3.38
CA THR A 55 -16.09 -2.68 -2.23
C THR A 55 -14.67 -3.22 -2.24
N ALA A 56 -13.90 -2.92 -1.19
CA ALA A 56 -12.59 -3.53 -0.96
C ALA A 56 -12.59 -4.23 0.40
N SER A 57 -12.04 -5.43 0.44
CA SER A 57 -11.80 -6.16 1.69
C SER A 57 -10.31 -6.14 1.97
N PHE A 58 -9.94 -5.77 3.20
CA PHE A 58 -8.57 -5.84 3.70
C PHE A 58 -8.51 -6.86 4.81
N ASP A 59 -7.58 -7.80 4.73
CA ASP A 59 -7.25 -8.72 5.82
C ASP A 59 -5.76 -8.61 6.18
N ASN A 60 -5.40 -9.15 7.35
CA ASN A 60 -4.00 -9.25 7.82
C ASN A 60 -3.20 -7.93 7.76
N VAL A 61 -3.80 -6.84 8.24
CA VAL A 61 -3.14 -5.54 8.32
C VAL A 61 -2.10 -5.54 9.44
N ALA A 62 -0.82 -5.49 9.06
CA ALA A 62 0.31 -5.44 9.98
C ALA A 62 1.05 -4.10 9.88
N ARG A 63 1.81 -3.78 10.93
CA ARG A 63 2.64 -2.57 11.03
C ARG A 63 4.11 -2.88 10.74
#